data_AF-A0A4V1ZLL5-F1
#
_entry.id   AF-A0A4V1ZLL5-F1
#
_cell.length_a   1.000
_cell.length_b   1.000
_cell.length_c   1.000
_cell.angle_alpha   90.00
_cell.angle_beta   90.00
_cell.angle_gamma   90.00
#
_symmetry.space_group_name_H-M   'P 1'
#
loop_
_entity.id
_entity.type
_entity.pdbx_description
1 polymer ?
#
loop_
_entity_poly.entity_id
_entity_poly.type
_entity_poly.pdbx_seq_one_letter_code
_entity_poly.pdbx_strand_id
1 'polypeptide(L)'
;MTPRLDPVSKPSSSPHGARRMALSFLAAVVLLLLLPSTDAVTQANELLGEWQQLESNSGQCPQCRVTFARYGPRLKVTANNGWSADVGITPASDPVRATGQGHWAMRIEGKTVSTPLYVGFALRGDRLHMTMIAEIVRGRKKVVKAVFGRVWSGV
;
A
#
# COMPACT_ATOMS: atom_id res chain seq x y z
N MET A 1 24.97 -41.76 75.04
CA MET A 1 24.57 -40.58 74.24
C MET A 1 24.73 -40.95 72.77
N THR A 2 23.64 -41.15 72.06
CA THR A 2 23.60 -41.47 70.62
C THR A 2 23.11 -40.24 69.85
N PRO A 3 23.72 -39.85 68.73
CA PRO A 3 23.24 -38.71 67.95
C PRO A 3 22.06 -39.12 67.07
N ARG A 4 20.99 -38.33 67.08
CA ARG A 4 19.89 -38.40 66.11
C ARG A 4 20.38 -37.84 64.78
N LEU A 5 20.14 -38.59 63.69
CA LEU A 5 20.25 -38.11 62.32
C LEU A 5 18.91 -37.51 61.90
N ASP A 6 18.90 -36.25 61.50
CA ASP A 6 17.73 -35.60 60.89
C ASP A 6 17.63 -35.98 59.39
N PRO A 7 16.42 -36.08 58.82
CA PRO A 7 16.25 -36.39 57.41
C PRO A 7 16.50 -35.15 56.54
N VAL A 8 17.27 -35.34 55.46
CA VAL A 8 17.46 -34.35 54.38
C VAL A 8 16.12 -34.05 53.69
N SER A 9 15.70 -32.80 53.73
CA SER A 9 14.51 -32.29 53.05
C SER A 9 14.76 -32.15 51.53
N LYS A 10 13.92 -32.79 50.73
CA LYS A 10 13.94 -32.72 49.26
C LYS A 10 13.24 -31.44 48.80
N PRO A 11 13.82 -30.63 47.88
CA PRO A 11 13.15 -29.42 47.41
C PRO A 11 11.95 -29.79 46.53
N SER A 12 10.77 -29.34 46.96
CA SER A 12 9.53 -29.40 46.19
C SER A 12 9.58 -28.37 45.06
N SER A 13 9.76 -28.84 43.82
CA SER A 13 9.65 -28.00 42.62
C SER A 13 8.18 -27.67 42.36
N SER A 14 7.78 -26.43 42.68
CA SER A 14 6.41 -25.94 42.52
C SER A 14 6.03 -25.78 41.03
N PRO A 15 4.97 -26.45 40.53
CA PRO A 15 4.55 -26.41 39.12
C PRO A 15 3.91 -25.07 38.68
N HIS A 16 3.75 -24.12 39.62
CA HIS A 16 3.12 -22.84 39.35
C HIS A 16 4.00 -21.87 38.54
N GLY A 17 5.33 -22.00 38.59
CA GLY A 17 6.25 -21.15 37.81
C GLY A 17 6.22 -21.44 36.31
N ALA A 18 6.20 -22.72 35.94
CA ALA A 18 6.21 -23.16 34.54
C ALA A 18 4.92 -22.76 33.79
N ARG A 19 3.75 -22.87 34.44
CA ARG A 19 2.45 -22.46 33.87
C ARG A 19 2.37 -20.95 33.63
N ARG A 20 2.92 -20.13 34.52
CA ARG A 20 2.96 -18.68 34.36
C ARG A 20 3.87 -18.27 33.20
N MET A 21 5.05 -18.89 33.07
CA MET A 21 5.92 -18.65 31.91
C MET A 21 5.26 -19.03 30.59
N ALA A 22 4.60 -20.19 30.50
CA ALA A 22 3.95 -20.65 29.28
C ALA A 22 2.82 -19.69 28.82
N LEU A 23 2.02 -19.19 29.76
CA LEU A 23 0.97 -18.20 29.49
C LEU A 23 1.54 -16.85 29.02
N SER A 24 2.65 -16.40 29.63
CA SER A 24 3.35 -15.17 29.20
C SER A 24 3.95 -15.30 27.80
N PHE A 25 4.53 -16.46 27.47
CA PHE A 25 5.06 -16.73 26.13
C PHE A 25 3.97 -16.72 25.05
N LEU A 26 2.82 -17.36 25.33
CA LEU A 26 1.67 -17.36 24.42
C LEU A 26 1.13 -15.95 24.18
N ALA A 27 1.00 -15.14 25.23
CA ALA A 27 0.57 -13.74 25.09
C ALA A 27 1.56 -12.91 24.26
N ALA A 28 2.85 -13.11 24.44
CA ALA A 28 3.89 -12.43 23.66
C ALA A 28 3.86 -12.83 22.18
N VAL A 29 3.66 -14.11 21.86
CA VAL A 29 3.55 -14.59 20.47
C VAL A 29 2.30 -14.05 19.77
N VAL A 30 1.15 -14.05 20.46
CA VAL A 30 -0.09 -13.45 19.92
C VAL A 30 0.08 -11.95 19.66
N LEU A 31 0.75 -11.23 20.57
CA LEU A 31 1.03 -9.81 20.39
C LEU A 31 1.98 -9.55 19.20
N LEU A 32 2.97 -10.41 18.99
CA LEU A 32 3.90 -10.30 17.86
C LEU A 32 3.20 -10.54 16.50
N LEU A 33 2.23 -11.46 16.46
CA LEU A 33 1.44 -11.78 15.26
C LEU A 33 0.41 -10.70 14.90
N LEU A 34 0.09 -9.80 15.83
CA LEU A 34 -0.84 -8.68 15.61
C LEU A 34 -0.14 -7.42 15.07
N LEU A 35 1.18 -7.43 14.92
CA LEU A 35 1.92 -6.29 14.36
C LEU A 35 1.60 -6.16 12.85
N PRO A 36 1.23 -4.95 12.38
CA PRO A 36 1.01 -4.72 10.96
C PRO A 36 2.31 -4.92 10.17
N SER A 37 2.22 -5.50 8.98
CA SER A 37 3.37 -5.67 8.09
C SER A 37 3.93 -4.30 7.67
N THR A 38 5.15 -4.00 8.11
CA THR A 38 5.86 -2.74 7.84
C THR A 38 6.09 -2.49 6.35
N ASP A 39 6.12 -3.55 5.55
CA ASP A 39 6.41 -3.49 4.11
C ASP A 39 5.33 -2.73 3.35
N ALA A 40 4.05 -3.05 3.55
CA ALA A 40 2.96 -2.40 2.82
C ALA A 40 2.84 -0.90 3.17
N VAL A 41 3.12 -0.53 4.43
CA VAL A 41 3.11 0.87 4.87
C VAL A 41 4.26 1.65 4.26
N THR A 42 5.45 1.06 4.21
CA THR A 42 6.64 1.65 3.59
C THR A 42 6.45 1.83 2.09
N GLN A 43 6.00 0.78 1.40
CA GLN A 43 5.70 0.81 -0.03
C GLN A 43 4.60 1.83 -0.36
N ALA A 44 3.58 1.96 0.49
CA ALA A 44 2.58 3.01 0.32
C ALA A 44 3.20 4.41 0.42
N ASN A 45 4.12 4.65 1.37
CA ASN A 45 4.80 5.93 1.53
C ASN A 45 5.60 6.33 0.29
N GLU A 46 6.21 5.37 -0.41
CA GLU A 46 6.97 5.62 -1.63
C GLU A 46 6.10 6.17 -2.78
N LEU A 47 4.79 5.89 -2.78
CA LEU A 47 3.87 6.40 -3.79
C LEU A 47 3.22 7.73 -3.41
N LEU A 48 3.13 8.06 -2.11
CA LEU A 48 2.43 9.25 -1.63
C LEU A 48 2.97 10.55 -2.24
N GLY A 49 2.09 11.54 -2.38
CA GLY A 49 2.42 12.87 -2.89
C GLY A 49 2.14 13.05 -4.38
N GLU A 50 2.70 14.11 -4.93
CA GLU A 50 2.45 14.54 -6.31
C GLU A 50 3.50 14.00 -7.29
N TRP A 51 3.03 13.65 -8.48
CA TRP A 51 3.81 13.14 -9.59
C TRP A 51 3.43 13.86 -10.88
N GLN A 52 4.42 14.33 -11.63
CA GLN A 52 4.23 15.05 -12.90
C GLN A 52 4.49 14.14 -14.09
N GLN A 53 3.60 14.20 -15.10
CA GLN A 53 3.73 13.41 -16.32
C GLN A 53 4.95 13.87 -17.12
N LEU A 54 5.79 12.92 -17.49
CA LEU A 54 6.94 13.11 -18.37
C LEU A 54 6.59 12.68 -19.79
N GLU A 55 5.95 11.50 -19.91
CA GLU A 55 5.64 10.87 -21.19
C GLU A 55 4.26 10.21 -21.16
N SER A 56 3.58 10.17 -22.30
CA SER A 56 2.33 9.43 -22.47
C SER A 56 2.07 9.09 -23.94
N ASN A 57 1.50 7.91 -24.19
CA ASN A 57 1.03 7.52 -25.52
C ASN A 57 -0.30 8.18 -25.90
N SER A 58 -0.88 9.02 -25.03
CA SER A 58 -2.15 9.70 -25.24
C SER A 58 -2.01 11.21 -25.48
N GLY A 59 -0.80 11.67 -25.77
CA GLY A 59 -0.48 13.06 -26.06
C GLY A 59 0.44 13.68 -25.00
N GLN A 60 1.09 14.78 -25.38
CA GLN A 60 1.93 15.55 -24.47
C GLN A 60 1.07 16.39 -23.54
N CYS A 61 1.40 16.38 -22.25
CA CYS A 61 0.74 17.19 -21.25
C CYS A 61 1.74 17.56 -20.14
N PRO A 62 2.53 18.62 -20.33
CA PRO A 62 3.55 19.04 -19.36
C PRO A 62 2.95 19.42 -17.99
N GLN A 63 1.66 19.78 -17.96
CA GLN A 63 0.95 20.17 -16.74
C GLN A 63 0.20 18.99 -16.10
N CYS A 64 0.14 17.81 -16.73
CA CYS A 64 -0.60 16.68 -16.18
C CYS A 64 0.08 16.13 -14.93
N ARG A 65 -0.68 16.02 -13.85
CA ARG A 65 -0.20 15.59 -12.54
C ARG A 65 -1.18 14.58 -11.93
N VAL A 66 -0.63 13.67 -11.13
CA VAL A 66 -1.41 12.78 -10.27
C VAL A 66 -0.94 12.91 -8.84
N THR A 67 -1.87 12.85 -7.90
CA THR A 67 -1.59 12.92 -6.46
C THR A 67 -2.09 11.66 -5.79
N PHE A 68 -1.21 11.00 -5.05
CA PHE A 68 -1.53 9.85 -4.22
C PHE A 68 -1.71 10.31 -2.77
N ALA A 69 -2.90 10.06 -2.20
CA ALA A 69 -3.23 10.36 -0.83
C ALA A 69 -3.69 9.09 -0.09
N ARG A 70 -3.47 9.03 1.23
CA ARG A 70 -3.96 7.92 2.05
C ARG A 70 -5.48 7.88 2.07
N TYR A 71 -6.07 6.70 1.89
CA TYR A 71 -7.49 6.45 2.01
C TYR A 71 -7.73 5.09 2.67
N GLY A 72 -7.62 5.06 4.00
CA GLY A 72 -7.67 3.82 4.78
C GLY A 72 -6.55 2.85 4.37
N PRO A 73 -6.85 1.57 4.07
CA PRO A 73 -5.86 0.59 3.61
C PRO A 73 -5.47 0.76 2.12
N ARG A 74 -6.09 1.70 1.41
CA ARG A 74 -5.86 2.00 -0.01
C ARG A 74 -5.25 3.38 -0.17
N LEU A 75 -4.82 3.69 -1.38
CA LEU A 75 -4.46 5.05 -1.79
C LEU A 75 -5.53 5.59 -2.73
N LYS A 76 -5.92 6.84 -2.55
CA LYS A 76 -6.71 7.59 -3.52
C LYS A 76 -5.76 8.30 -4.48
N VAL A 77 -5.95 8.09 -5.77
CA VAL A 77 -5.22 8.75 -6.85
C VAL A 77 -6.15 9.77 -7.49
N THR A 78 -5.73 11.03 -7.54
CA THR A 78 -6.48 12.10 -8.21
C THR A 78 -5.61 12.72 -9.29
N ALA A 79 -6.12 12.78 -10.52
CA ALA A 79 -5.44 13.44 -11.63
C ALA A 79 -6.08 14.79 -11.95
N ASN A 80 -5.27 15.77 -12.28
CA ASN A 80 -5.76 17.12 -12.61
C ASN A 80 -6.46 17.22 -13.98
N ASN A 81 -6.48 16.14 -14.76
CA ASN A 81 -7.21 16.03 -16.02
C ASN A 81 -8.55 15.27 -15.87
N GLY A 82 -9.05 15.12 -14.64
CA GLY A 82 -10.43 14.74 -14.36
C GLY A 82 -10.68 13.25 -14.12
N TRP A 83 -9.64 12.41 -14.05
CA TRP A 83 -9.81 11.02 -13.59
C TRP A 83 -9.32 10.82 -12.15
N SER A 84 -9.88 9.82 -11.49
CA SER A 84 -9.47 9.39 -10.15
C SER A 84 -9.64 7.88 -9.99
N ALA A 85 -8.88 7.28 -9.08
CA ALA A 85 -8.95 5.84 -8.79
C ALA A 85 -8.58 5.53 -7.34
N ASP A 86 -9.13 4.45 -6.80
CA ASP A 86 -8.72 3.90 -5.51
C ASP A 86 -7.86 2.66 -5.74
N VAL A 87 -6.59 2.71 -5.34
CA VAL A 87 -5.60 1.65 -5.60
C VAL A 87 -5.16 0.96 -4.31
N GLY A 88 -5.01 -0.36 -4.38
CA GLY A 88 -4.37 -1.16 -3.33
C GLY A 88 -2.91 -1.42 -3.68
N ILE A 89 -2.04 -1.37 -2.67
CA ILE A 89 -0.64 -1.81 -2.79
C ILE A 89 -0.59 -3.34 -2.86
N THR A 90 0.26 -3.89 -3.71
CA THR A 90 0.60 -5.32 -3.67
C THR A 90 1.72 -5.52 -2.64
N PRO A 91 1.46 -6.16 -1.49
CA PRO A 91 2.46 -6.30 -0.43
C PRO A 91 3.70 -7.07 -0.92
N ALA A 92 4.88 -6.70 -0.41
CA ALA A 92 6.15 -7.35 -0.71
C ALA A 92 6.47 -7.44 -2.23
N SER A 93 5.99 -6.46 -3.02
CA SER A 93 6.33 -6.38 -4.44
C SER A 93 7.63 -5.60 -4.67
N ASP A 94 8.47 -6.13 -5.56
CA ASP A 94 9.62 -5.43 -6.16
C ASP A 94 9.49 -5.50 -7.69
N PRO A 95 9.31 -4.37 -8.40
CA PRO A 95 9.10 -3.02 -7.87
C PRO A 95 7.79 -2.87 -7.11
N VAL A 96 7.68 -1.79 -6.31
CA VAL A 96 6.42 -1.40 -5.64
C VAL A 96 5.30 -1.25 -6.67
N ARG A 97 4.20 -1.97 -6.44
CA ARG A 97 3.04 -2.01 -7.33
C ARG A 97 1.75 -1.59 -6.64
N ALA A 98 0.91 -0.88 -7.37
CA ALA A 98 -0.44 -0.54 -6.95
C ALA A 98 -1.42 -0.75 -8.10
N THR A 99 -2.61 -1.28 -7.82
CA THR A 99 -3.66 -1.46 -8.84
C THR A 99 -5.03 -1.10 -8.30
N GLY A 100 -5.93 -0.65 -9.17
CA GLY A 100 -7.25 -0.24 -8.74
C GLY A 100 -8.20 0.11 -9.87
N GLN A 101 -9.34 0.63 -9.46
CA GLN A 101 -10.44 1.02 -10.33
C GLN A 101 -10.83 2.46 -10.03
N GLY A 102 -11.43 3.10 -11.01
CA GLY A 102 -11.79 4.50 -10.90
C GLY A 102 -12.72 4.95 -12.01
N HIS A 103 -12.78 6.27 -12.16
CA HIS A 103 -13.61 6.92 -13.15
C HIS A 103 -12.85 8.07 -13.82
N TRP A 104 -13.15 8.30 -15.11
CA TRP A 104 -12.73 9.49 -15.84
C TRP A 104 -13.95 10.36 -16.12
N ALA A 105 -13.99 11.56 -15.53
CA ALA A 105 -14.96 12.57 -15.87
C ALA A 105 -14.48 13.36 -17.10
N MET A 106 -15.19 13.21 -18.21
CA MET A 106 -14.91 13.90 -19.46
C MET A 106 -16.09 14.79 -19.86
N ARG A 107 -15.81 15.94 -20.46
CA ARG A 107 -16.83 16.75 -21.13
C ARG A 107 -16.94 16.33 -22.60
N ILE A 108 -18.10 15.85 -23.00
CA ILE A 108 -18.43 15.45 -24.37
C ILE A 108 -19.73 16.15 -24.75
N GLU A 109 -19.72 16.94 -25.83
CA GLU A 109 -20.89 17.67 -26.33
C GLU A 109 -21.61 18.49 -25.23
N GLY A 110 -20.83 19.14 -24.36
CA GLY A 110 -21.36 19.95 -23.26
C GLY A 110 -21.88 19.17 -22.04
N LYS A 111 -21.90 17.83 -22.09
CA LYS A 111 -22.30 16.96 -20.98
C LYS A 111 -21.09 16.35 -20.28
N THR A 112 -21.17 16.20 -18.96
CA THR A 112 -20.19 15.45 -18.18
C THR A 112 -20.55 13.97 -18.26
N VAL A 113 -19.64 13.15 -18.80
CA VAL A 113 -19.75 11.70 -18.84
C VAL A 113 -18.69 11.13 -17.92
N SER A 114 -19.08 10.19 -17.06
CA SER A 114 -18.19 9.44 -16.19
C SER A 114 -18.02 8.03 -16.74
N THR A 115 -16.80 7.66 -17.11
CA THR A 115 -16.50 6.33 -17.66
C THR A 115 -15.61 5.54 -16.70
N PRO A 116 -15.86 4.24 -16.49
CA PRO A 116 -15.03 3.42 -15.64
C PRO A 116 -13.62 3.25 -16.23
N LEU A 117 -12.64 3.08 -15.36
CA LEU A 117 -11.27 2.75 -15.73
C LEU A 117 -10.65 1.75 -14.76
N TYR A 118 -9.63 1.05 -15.24
CA TYR A 118 -8.71 0.25 -14.45
C TYR A 118 -7.32 0.86 -14.58
N VAL A 119 -6.55 0.87 -13.51
CA VAL A 119 -5.20 1.44 -13.52
C VAL A 119 -4.24 0.58 -12.70
N GLY A 120 -3.01 0.48 -13.20
CA GLY A 120 -1.88 -0.11 -12.52
C GLY A 120 -0.68 0.83 -12.54
N PHE A 121 0.05 0.81 -11.44
CA PHE A 121 1.28 1.57 -11.23
C PHE A 121 2.42 0.65 -10.84
N ALA A 122 3.63 0.96 -11.30
CA ALA A 122 4.86 0.34 -10.86
C ALA A 122 5.93 1.42 -10.69
N LEU A 123 6.51 1.52 -9.48
CA LEU A 123 7.60 2.43 -9.19
C LEU A 123 8.94 1.78 -9.53
N ARG A 124 9.62 2.26 -10.57
CA ARG A 124 10.93 1.74 -11.00
C ARG A 124 11.98 2.82 -10.81
N GLY A 125 12.82 2.66 -9.80
CA GLY A 125 13.72 3.74 -9.38
C GLY A 125 12.91 4.96 -8.95
N ASP A 126 13.15 6.11 -9.59
CA ASP A 126 12.46 7.38 -9.34
C ASP A 126 11.27 7.64 -10.29
N ARG A 127 10.92 6.66 -11.14
CA ARG A 127 9.87 6.79 -12.16
C ARG A 127 8.64 5.96 -11.83
N LEU A 128 7.49 6.60 -11.87
CA LEU A 128 6.20 5.94 -11.72
C LEU A 128 5.64 5.60 -13.09
N HIS A 129 5.64 4.31 -13.44
CA HIS A 129 5.05 3.82 -14.68
C HIS A 129 3.57 3.51 -14.46
N MET A 130 2.71 4.05 -15.32
CA MET A 130 1.28 3.82 -15.31
C MET A 130 0.84 3.02 -16.55
N THR A 131 -0.05 2.06 -16.34
CA THR A 131 -0.90 1.50 -17.40
C THR A 131 -2.35 1.64 -16.98
N MET A 132 -3.15 2.26 -17.83
CA MET A 132 -4.58 2.47 -17.62
C MET A 132 -5.38 1.89 -18.78
N ILE A 133 -6.51 1.28 -18.47
CA ILE A 133 -7.52 0.85 -19.43
C ILE A 133 -8.76 1.68 -19.14
N ALA A 134 -9.03 2.66 -20.00
CA ALA A 134 -10.22 3.50 -19.92
C ALA A 134 -11.23 3.09 -21.00
N GLU A 135 -12.50 2.99 -20.63
CA GLU A 135 -13.57 2.90 -21.60
C GLU A 135 -13.86 4.28 -22.19
N ILE A 136 -13.87 4.38 -23.52
CA ILE A 136 -14.25 5.58 -24.26
C ILE A 136 -15.68 5.41 -24.76
N VAL A 137 -16.32 6.54 -25.06
CA VAL A 137 -17.60 6.68 -25.78
C VAL A 137 -17.80 5.55 -26.81
N ARG A 138 -18.93 4.83 -26.70
CA ARG A 138 -19.32 3.65 -27.51
C ARG A 138 -18.54 2.35 -27.20
N GLY A 139 -18.11 2.15 -25.95
CA GLY A 139 -17.58 0.85 -25.48
C GLY A 139 -16.18 0.49 -25.97
N ARG A 140 -15.48 1.43 -26.63
CA ARG A 140 -14.11 1.21 -27.11
C ARG A 140 -13.14 1.40 -25.95
N LYS A 141 -12.36 0.38 -25.62
CA LYS A 141 -11.30 0.47 -24.61
C LYS A 141 -10.05 1.09 -25.21
N LYS A 142 -9.43 2.03 -24.50
CA LYS A 142 -8.11 2.59 -24.82
C LYS A 142 -7.13 2.24 -23.72
N VAL A 143 -5.94 1.79 -24.13
CA VAL A 143 -4.81 1.59 -23.22
C VAL A 143 -3.94 2.83 -23.22
N VAL A 144 -3.86 3.48 -22.06
CA VAL A 144 -2.99 4.63 -21.82
C VAL A 144 -1.77 4.17 -21.05
N LYS A 145 -0.58 4.49 -21.55
CA LYS A 145 0.70 4.28 -20.86
C LYS A 145 1.32 5.64 -20.62
N ALA A 146 1.78 5.88 -19.40
CA ALA A 146 2.45 7.11 -19.04
C ALA A 146 3.58 6.86 -18.05
N VAL A 147 4.55 7.77 -18.04
CA VAL A 147 5.65 7.81 -17.07
C VAL A 147 5.57 9.13 -16.33
N PHE A 148 5.67 9.07 -15.01
CA PHE A 148 5.67 10.24 -14.14
C PHE A 148 6.97 10.33 -13.34
N GLY A 149 7.38 11.55 -13.02
CA GLY A 149 8.48 11.86 -12.11
C GLY A 149 8.00 12.65 -10.91
N ARG A 150 8.81 12.72 -9.86
CA ARG A 150 8.56 13.60 -8.72
C ARG A 150 8.56 15.07 -9.16
N VAL A 151 7.67 15.86 -8.57
CA VAL A 151 7.68 17.31 -8.73
C VAL A 151 8.87 17.84 -7.94
N TRP A 152 9.89 18.33 -8.64
CA TRP A 152 11.07 18.88 -7.98
C TRP A 152 10.70 20.24 -7.37
N SER A 153 10.62 20.31 -6.04
CA SER A 153 10.60 21.57 -5.31
C SER A 153 12.06 21.94 -5.03
N GLY A 154 12.71 22.66 -5.94
CA GLY A 154 14.13 23.01 -5.83
C GLY A 154 14.44 23.93 -4.64
N VAL A 155 14.58 23.36 -3.45
CA VAL A 155 15.06 24.02 -2.22
C VAL A 155 16.36 23.38 -1.80
#